data_AF-A8XNU3-F1
#
_entry.id   AF-A8XNU3-F1
#
_cell.length_a   1.000
_cell.length_b   1.000
_cell.length_c   1.000
_cell.angle_alpha   90.00
_cell.angle_beta   90.00
_cell.angle_gamma   90.00
#
_symmetry.space_group_name_H-M   'P 1'
#
loop_
_entity.id
_entity.type
_entity.pdbx_description
1 polymer ?
#
loop_
_entity_poly.entity_id
_entity_poly.type
_entity_poly.pdbx_seq_one_letter_code
_entity_poly.pdbx_strand_id
1 'polypeptide(L)'
;MGTLKYHVLILLGLLAMTSFATITNNMTDLEKPLTNETNGDGGGGDGANRTQVLREKWIRKLNLTSESPNTDMMDDDPELDKDPALVEVSCIVGSICELKSNHWNGSDFENSTLSFTALHGSHLWMYETDNNTISGVPRYVGRFYYIIGVQRSSGESKEYPFVVNVTEITIPNHKFLILLALPTPFYFTEFPEYVGQFLKDVARAINASYSELAVKKIKAFRNTTLIMFYNTTIASRRCLNHEIDAMTAKMVDKNEVPNSEFVKAMGPRYSIRHVSLGLIKSCHDSLETSLSTTPEVSTSTEVPSTTSPSTGFSYSTFVDFVILVAVIAFIVVAFECWKFCYRCGKPINRQVMRMSQLVDHSILEIDNPAFAISQNEQALTTDNGELPTMENTTA
;
A
#
# COMPACT_ATOMS: atom_id res chain seq x y z
N MET A 1 -18.37 -28.45 -47.90
CA MET A 1 -18.46 -28.73 -46.44
C MET A 1 -18.08 -30.17 -46.13
N GLY A 2 -16.86 -30.62 -46.46
CA GLY A 2 -16.46 -32.04 -46.33
C GLY A 2 -15.10 -32.32 -45.68
N THR A 3 -14.24 -31.30 -45.50
CA THR A 3 -12.85 -31.51 -45.04
C THR A 3 -12.58 -31.00 -43.62
N LEU A 4 -13.53 -30.29 -42.98
CA LEU A 4 -13.35 -29.75 -41.63
C LEU A 4 -13.64 -30.76 -40.51
N LYS A 5 -14.33 -31.88 -40.80
CA LYS A 5 -14.66 -32.91 -39.80
C LYS A 5 -13.49 -33.85 -39.45
N TYR A 6 -12.49 -33.98 -40.33
CA TYR A 6 -11.38 -34.91 -40.12
C TYR A 6 -10.27 -34.38 -39.19
N HIS A 7 -10.11 -33.06 -39.07
CA HIS A 7 -9.08 -32.49 -38.18
C HIS A 7 -9.51 -32.37 -36.72
N VAL A 8 -10.82 -32.29 -36.44
CA VAL A 8 -11.34 -32.23 -35.06
C VAL A 8 -11.25 -33.59 -34.36
N LEU A 9 -11.34 -34.70 -35.09
CA LEU A 9 -11.23 -36.05 -34.54
C LEU A 9 -9.77 -36.48 -34.27
N ILE A 10 -8.79 -35.94 -35.01
CA ILE A 10 -7.36 -36.22 -34.77
C ILE A 10 -6.84 -35.46 -33.53
N LEU A 11 -7.35 -34.26 -33.26
CA LEU A 11 -6.96 -33.50 -32.07
C LEU A 11 -7.55 -34.04 -30.76
N LEU A 12 -8.74 -34.65 -30.80
CA LEU A 12 -9.35 -35.27 -29.61
C LEU A 12 -8.73 -36.63 -29.25
N GLY A 13 -8.08 -37.31 -30.20
CA GLY A 13 -7.34 -38.55 -29.93
C GLY A 13 -5.97 -38.36 -29.28
N LEU A 14 -5.36 -37.18 -29.41
CA LEU A 14 -4.02 -36.90 -28.86
C LEU A 14 -4.02 -36.32 -27.44
N LEU A 15 -5.18 -35.96 -26.89
CA LEU A 15 -5.32 -35.40 -25.53
C LEU A 15 -5.65 -36.45 -24.46
N ALA A 16 -5.81 -37.72 -24.82
CA ALA A 16 -6.15 -38.81 -23.90
C ALA A 16 -4.98 -39.71 -23.47
N MET A 17 -3.71 -39.36 -23.77
CA MET A 17 -2.55 -40.25 -23.61
C MET A 17 -1.39 -39.70 -22.75
N THR A 18 -1.63 -38.74 -21.85
CA THR A 18 -0.61 -38.34 -20.87
C THR A 18 -1.19 -38.12 -19.48
N SER A 19 -1.29 -39.21 -18.73
CA SER A 19 -1.37 -39.22 -17.27
C SER A 19 -0.23 -40.08 -16.72
N PHE A 20 0.28 -39.70 -15.55
CA PHE A 20 1.23 -40.39 -14.67
C PHE A 20 2.74 -40.17 -14.89
N ALA A 21 3.33 -39.35 -14.02
CA ALA A 21 4.61 -39.66 -13.37
C ALA A 21 4.71 -38.92 -12.03
N THR A 22 4.44 -39.68 -10.98
CA THR A 22 4.72 -39.43 -9.57
C THR A 22 6.23 -39.37 -9.34
N ILE A 23 6.76 -38.33 -8.67
CA ILE A 23 8.03 -38.41 -7.95
C ILE A 23 7.85 -37.76 -6.57
N THR A 24 7.63 -38.63 -5.59
CA THR A 24 7.93 -38.42 -4.17
C THR A 24 9.45 -38.51 -3.99
N ASN A 25 10.07 -37.54 -3.33
CA ASN A 25 11.39 -37.74 -2.72
C ASN A 25 11.33 -37.47 -1.23
N ASN A 26 11.65 -38.55 -0.52
CA ASN A 26 11.85 -38.66 0.91
C ASN A 26 12.87 -37.64 1.42
N MET A 27 12.56 -37.03 2.56
CA MET A 27 13.56 -36.49 3.47
C MET A 27 13.27 -37.08 4.84
N THR A 28 13.87 -38.25 5.09
CA THR A 28 13.97 -38.88 6.41
C THR A 28 15.40 -38.69 6.92
N ASP A 29 15.47 -38.48 8.23
CA ASP A 29 16.63 -38.62 9.12
C ASP A 29 17.69 -37.52 9.10
N LEU A 30 17.61 -36.63 10.11
CA LEU A 30 18.61 -36.62 11.18
C LEU A 30 18.08 -35.85 12.41
N GLU A 31 17.33 -36.53 13.27
CA GLU A 31 17.33 -36.23 14.70
C GLU A 31 18.55 -36.92 15.33
N LYS A 32 19.38 -36.16 16.03
CA LYS A 32 20.10 -36.68 17.20
C LYS A 32 20.27 -35.56 18.23
N PRO A 33 19.87 -35.79 19.49
CA PRO A 33 20.01 -34.83 20.56
C PRO A 33 21.43 -34.89 21.12
N LEU A 34 22.05 -33.74 21.37
CA LEU A 34 23.18 -33.66 22.30
C LEU A 34 22.71 -32.97 23.58
N THR A 35 22.36 -33.81 24.54
CA THR A 35 22.51 -33.53 25.96
C THR A 35 24.01 -33.39 26.27
N ASN A 36 24.41 -32.26 26.83
CA ASN A 36 25.55 -32.26 27.75
C ASN A 36 25.35 -31.13 28.76
N GLU A 37 24.89 -31.53 29.95
CA GLU A 37 25.05 -30.77 31.17
C GLU A 37 26.53 -30.75 31.51
N THR A 38 27.10 -29.55 31.64
CA THR A 38 28.31 -29.34 32.43
C THR A 38 27.99 -28.33 33.51
N ASN A 39 27.89 -28.85 34.73
CA ASN A 39 27.95 -28.08 35.97
C ASN A 39 29.22 -27.24 35.98
N GLY A 40 29.06 -25.93 35.88
CA GLY A 40 30.09 -24.93 36.09
C GLY A 40 29.57 -23.92 37.10
N ASP A 41 29.83 -24.19 38.37
CA ASP A 41 29.63 -23.27 39.48
C ASP A 41 30.58 -22.08 39.31
N GLY A 42 30.02 -20.89 39.08
CA GLY A 42 30.78 -19.69 38.72
C GLY A 42 29.93 -18.44 38.88
N GLY A 43 29.95 -17.88 40.09
CA GLY A 43 29.19 -16.70 40.48
C GLY A 43 29.47 -15.46 39.61
N GLY A 44 28.40 -14.79 39.20
CA GLY A 44 28.42 -13.51 38.47
C GLY A 44 27.26 -13.38 37.49
N GLY A 45 26.02 -13.48 37.95
CA GLY A 45 24.86 -13.70 37.06
C GLY A 45 23.55 -13.03 37.48
N ASP A 46 23.56 -11.83 38.04
CA ASP A 46 22.30 -11.15 38.43
C ASP A 46 21.63 -10.37 37.29
N GLY A 47 22.36 -10.06 36.21
CA GLY A 47 21.83 -9.30 35.07
C GLY A 47 21.09 -10.16 34.03
N ALA A 48 21.73 -11.24 33.57
CA ALA A 48 21.21 -12.09 32.50
C ALA A 48 20.00 -12.94 32.93
N ASN A 49 19.97 -13.34 34.20
CA ASN A 49 18.88 -14.13 34.76
C ASN A 49 17.58 -13.30 34.86
N ARG A 50 17.68 -11.98 35.09
CA ARG A 50 16.52 -11.09 35.17
C ARG A 50 15.85 -10.89 33.80
N THR A 51 16.61 -10.72 32.72
CA THR A 51 16.07 -10.57 31.36
C THR A 51 15.44 -11.86 30.84
N GLN A 52 16.02 -13.03 31.11
CA GLN A 52 15.43 -14.31 30.73
C GLN A 52 14.15 -14.64 31.52
N VAL A 53 14.15 -14.37 32.84
CA VAL A 53 12.95 -14.51 33.68
C VAL A 53 11.87 -13.51 33.26
N LEU A 54 12.23 -12.29 32.88
CA LEU A 54 11.31 -11.35 32.27
C LEU A 54 10.77 -11.97 30.97
N ARG A 55 11.60 -12.34 30.00
CA ARG A 55 11.16 -12.95 28.73
C ARG A 55 10.17 -14.08 28.93
N GLU A 56 10.46 -15.05 29.80
CA GLU A 56 9.52 -16.15 30.06
C GLU A 56 8.26 -15.69 30.78
N LYS A 57 8.35 -14.72 31.70
CA LYS A 57 7.19 -14.10 32.35
C LYS A 57 6.33 -13.34 31.33
N TRP A 58 6.94 -12.63 30.39
CA TRP A 58 6.28 -11.91 29.31
C TRP A 58 5.66 -12.93 28.35
N ILE A 59 6.42 -13.83 27.73
CA ILE A 59 5.91 -14.85 26.81
C ILE A 59 4.79 -15.70 27.44
N ARG A 60 4.91 -16.14 28.71
CA ARG A 60 3.83 -16.90 29.38
C ARG A 60 2.58 -16.04 29.63
N LYS A 61 2.75 -14.76 29.95
CA LYS A 61 1.62 -13.85 30.18
C LYS A 61 0.91 -13.50 28.87
N LEU A 62 1.66 -13.39 27.78
CA LEU A 62 1.14 -13.09 26.43
C LEU A 62 0.53 -14.31 25.72
N ASN A 63 0.95 -15.54 26.03
CA ASN A 63 0.34 -16.76 25.47
C ASN A 63 -1.00 -17.15 26.12
N LEU A 64 -1.42 -16.49 27.20
CA LEU A 64 -2.71 -16.75 27.86
C LEU A 64 -3.89 -16.03 27.22
N THR A 65 -3.68 -15.20 26.19
CA THR A 65 -4.72 -14.37 25.55
C THR A 65 -4.90 -14.60 24.04
N SER A 66 -4.25 -15.59 23.42
CA SER A 66 -4.32 -15.80 21.96
C SER A 66 -5.48 -16.71 21.50
N GLU A 67 -6.71 -16.20 21.54
CA GLU A 67 -7.80 -16.69 20.68
C GLU A 67 -8.19 -15.62 19.65
N SER A 68 -7.82 -15.88 18.39
CA SER A 68 -8.26 -15.24 17.12
C SER A 68 -7.95 -13.74 16.87
N PRO A 69 -7.28 -13.38 15.75
CA PRO A 69 -7.08 -12.00 15.35
C PRO A 69 -8.31 -11.47 14.59
N ASN A 70 -9.30 -10.96 15.31
CA ASN A 70 -10.23 -9.98 14.73
C ASN A 70 -9.64 -8.58 14.92
N THR A 71 -9.70 -7.77 13.87
CA THR A 71 -9.16 -6.40 13.78
C THR A 71 -9.88 -5.36 14.64
N ASP A 72 -10.77 -5.78 15.54
CA ASP A 72 -11.43 -4.90 16.49
C ASP A 72 -10.61 -4.86 17.77
N MET A 73 -9.82 -3.78 17.88
CA MET A 73 -9.07 -3.32 19.04
C MET A 73 -8.18 -4.39 19.70
N MET A 74 -6.86 -4.26 19.50
CA MET A 74 -5.90 -4.81 20.44
C MET A 74 -6.28 -4.32 21.84
N ASP A 75 -6.95 -5.17 22.63
CA ASP A 75 -7.27 -4.87 24.02
C ASP A 75 -5.96 -4.53 24.73
N ASP A 76 -5.86 -3.27 25.20
CA ASP A 76 -4.74 -2.79 26.00
C ASP A 76 -4.51 -3.77 27.15
N ASP A 77 -3.38 -4.50 27.17
CA ASP A 77 -3.02 -5.36 28.30
C ASP A 77 -2.65 -4.46 29.50
N PRO A 78 -3.57 -4.28 30.47
CA PRO A 78 -3.42 -3.26 31.52
C PRO A 78 -2.37 -3.65 32.57
N GLU A 79 -1.78 -4.85 32.44
CA GLU A 79 -0.75 -5.35 33.34
C GLU A 79 0.67 -5.15 32.80
N LEU A 80 0.82 -4.96 31.48
CA LEU A 80 2.08 -4.56 30.84
C LEU A 80 2.45 -3.11 31.16
N ASP A 81 1.44 -2.25 31.28
CA ASP A 81 1.57 -0.81 31.50
C ASP A 81 2.07 -0.43 32.90
N LYS A 82 2.15 -1.41 33.80
CA LYS A 82 2.55 -1.21 35.18
C LYS A 82 4.05 -1.40 35.40
N ASP A 83 4.82 -1.78 34.39
CA ASP A 83 6.28 -1.87 34.51
C ASP A 83 6.92 -0.49 34.29
N PRO A 84 7.43 0.17 35.35
CA PRO A 84 8.05 1.49 35.22
C PRO A 84 9.37 1.46 34.41
N ALA A 85 9.89 0.27 34.08
CA ALA A 85 11.07 0.11 33.24
C ALA A 85 10.73 -0.05 31.75
N LEU A 86 9.44 -0.11 31.37
CA LEU A 86 9.04 -0.24 29.98
C LEU A 86 9.29 1.07 29.23
N VAL A 87 10.13 1.00 28.19
CA VAL A 87 10.39 2.14 27.32
C VAL A 87 9.17 2.40 26.46
N GLU A 88 8.66 3.63 26.50
CA GLU A 88 7.56 4.08 25.65
C GLU A 88 8.04 5.11 24.64
N VAL A 89 7.73 4.86 23.36
CA VAL A 89 8.07 5.73 22.24
C VAL A 89 6.80 6.20 21.55
N SER A 90 6.72 7.50 21.23
CA SER A 90 5.61 8.06 20.45
C SER A 90 6.03 8.29 19.00
N CYS A 91 5.24 7.79 18.07
CA CYS A 91 5.44 7.93 16.63
C CYS A 91 4.16 8.45 15.95
N ILE A 92 4.30 8.99 14.74
CA ILE A 92 3.17 9.41 13.90
C ILE A 92 3.07 8.46 12.71
N VAL A 93 1.86 8.00 12.41
CA VAL A 93 1.61 7.12 11.26
C VAL A 93 2.12 7.73 9.96
N GLY A 94 2.85 6.94 9.17
CA GLY A 94 3.38 7.33 7.86
C GLY A 94 4.65 8.17 7.89
N SER A 95 5.05 8.73 9.04
CA SER A 95 6.29 9.50 9.19
C SER A 95 7.45 8.63 9.65
N ILE A 96 8.69 9.05 9.36
CA ILE A 96 9.88 8.39 9.90
C ILE A 96 9.89 8.57 11.43
N CYS A 97 9.95 7.46 12.15
CA CYS A 97 10.16 7.42 13.59
C CYS A 97 11.57 6.90 13.88
N GLU A 98 12.33 7.65 14.67
CA GLU A 98 13.69 7.29 15.08
C GLU A 98 13.70 7.01 16.59
N LEU A 99 14.07 5.80 16.97
CA LEU A 99 14.23 5.41 18.36
C LEU A 99 15.69 5.69 18.74
N LYS A 100 15.88 6.71 19.56
CA LYS A 100 17.21 7.16 19.96
C LYS A 100 17.78 6.29 21.08
N SER A 101 19.10 6.19 21.11
CA SER A 101 19.86 5.38 22.07
C SER A 101 19.62 5.79 23.53
N ASN A 102 19.19 7.04 23.81
CA ASN A 102 18.90 7.52 25.17
C ASN A 102 17.79 6.75 25.89
N HIS A 103 16.95 6.02 25.16
CA HIS A 103 15.96 5.12 25.76
C HIS A 103 16.58 3.83 26.32
N TRP A 104 17.84 3.57 25.99
CA TRP A 104 18.54 2.33 26.28
C TRP A 104 19.94 2.63 26.84
N ASN A 105 20.57 1.61 27.41
CA ASN A 105 21.97 1.73 27.77
C ASN A 105 22.82 1.62 26.49
N GLY A 106 23.31 2.74 25.96
CA GLY A 106 24.02 2.79 24.67
C GLY A 106 25.20 1.82 24.58
N SER A 107 25.87 1.52 25.69
CA SER A 107 26.96 0.53 25.77
C SER A 107 26.53 -0.90 25.42
N ASP A 108 25.24 -1.22 25.54
CA ASP A 108 24.71 -2.51 25.12
C ASP A 108 24.61 -2.62 23.60
N PHE A 109 24.42 -1.51 22.91
CA PHE A 109 24.21 -1.45 21.47
C PHE A 109 25.53 -1.34 20.68
N GLU A 110 26.61 -0.85 21.28
CA GLU A 110 27.91 -0.75 20.62
C GLU A 110 28.45 -2.12 20.17
N ASN A 111 28.85 -2.21 18.90
CA ASN A 111 29.38 -3.44 18.27
C ASN A 111 28.45 -4.66 18.44
N SER A 112 27.14 -4.43 18.46
CA SER A 112 26.12 -5.47 18.55
C SER A 112 25.37 -5.62 17.22
N THR A 113 24.72 -6.76 17.03
CA THR A 113 23.73 -6.98 15.98
C THR A 113 22.34 -6.87 16.60
N LEU A 114 21.47 -6.08 15.98
CA LEU A 114 20.10 -5.89 16.43
C LEU A 114 19.14 -6.84 15.72
N SER A 115 18.15 -7.30 16.46
CA SER A 115 17.01 -8.07 15.97
C SER A 115 15.73 -7.52 16.57
N PHE A 116 14.65 -7.58 15.80
CA PHE A 116 13.36 -7.01 16.20
C PHE A 116 12.30 -8.10 16.18
N THR A 117 11.61 -8.28 17.30
CA THR A 117 10.48 -9.19 17.40
C THR A 117 9.22 -8.38 17.68
N ALA A 118 8.20 -8.57 16.85
CA ALA A 118 6.90 -7.97 17.04
C ALA A 118 6.00 -8.90 17.87
N LEU A 119 5.32 -8.35 18.87
CA LEU A 119 4.42 -9.11 19.74
C LEU A 119 2.96 -8.95 19.29
N HIS A 120 2.09 -9.91 19.64
CA HIS A 120 0.64 -9.87 19.33
C HIS A 120 0.29 -9.69 17.85
N GLY A 121 1.12 -10.22 16.94
CA GLY A 121 0.91 -10.04 15.51
C GLY A 121 1.11 -8.59 15.05
N SER A 122 1.77 -7.74 15.86
CA SER A 122 2.18 -6.40 15.46
C SER A 122 3.00 -6.45 14.17
N HIS A 123 2.80 -5.47 13.30
CA HIS A 123 3.56 -5.38 12.07
C HIS A 123 5.01 -4.98 12.37
N LEU A 124 5.99 -5.64 11.74
CA LEU A 124 7.39 -5.24 11.83
C LEU A 124 7.68 -4.17 10.75
N TRP A 125 8.01 -2.96 11.19
CA TRP A 125 8.28 -1.80 10.30
C TRP A 125 9.61 -1.11 10.62
N MET A 126 10.35 -1.61 11.60
CA MET A 126 11.62 -1.06 12.06
C MET A 126 12.79 -1.76 11.40
N TYR A 127 13.88 -1.02 11.24
CA TYR A 127 15.15 -1.49 10.74
C TYR A 127 16.29 -0.74 11.42
N GLU A 128 17.45 -1.39 11.50
CA GLU A 128 18.67 -0.76 11.97
C GLU A 128 19.25 0.16 10.89
N THR A 129 19.74 1.32 11.29
CA THR A 129 20.46 2.25 10.43
C THR A 129 21.91 2.37 10.85
N ASP A 130 22.70 3.07 10.03
CA ASP A 130 24.07 3.43 10.38
C ASP A 130 24.10 4.14 11.75
N ASN A 131 25.08 3.78 12.59
CA ASN A 131 25.26 4.25 13.99
C ASN A 131 24.33 3.61 15.03
N ASN A 132 23.81 2.41 14.78
CA ASN A 132 23.02 1.62 15.73
C ASN A 132 21.76 2.38 16.19
N THR A 133 21.27 3.29 15.35
CA THR A 133 19.97 3.93 15.53
C THR A 133 18.90 3.09 14.87
N ILE A 134 17.74 3.01 15.49
CA ILE A 134 16.62 2.24 14.98
C ILE A 134 15.66 3.22 14.34
N SER A 135 15.28 2.95 13.09
CA SER A 135 14.37 3.80 12.35
C SER A 135 13.27 2.97 11.72
N GLY A 136 12.20 3.62 11.30
CA GLY A 136 11.14 2.97 10.55
C GLY A 136 9.98 3.90 10.28
N VAL A 137 8.99 3.39 9.54
CA VAL A 137 7.76 4.12 9.23
C VAL A 137 6.54 3.29 9.65
N PRO A 138 5.87 3.60 10.78
CA PRO A 138 4.69 2.86 11.20
C PRO A 138 3.52 3.12 10.23
N ARG A 139 2.77 2.06 9.90
CA ARG A 139 1.66 2.13 8.91
C ARG A 139 0.26 2.16 9.54
N TYR A 140 0.17 1.85 10.83
CA TYR A 140 -1.10 1.71 11.53
C TYR A 140 -1.07 2.52 12.82
N VAL A 141 -2.21 3.15 13.14
CA VAL A 141 -2.44 3.81 14.42
C VAL A 141 -2.72 2.75 15.47
N GLY A 142 -2.26 2.98 16.69
CA GLY A 142 -2.47 2.06 17.80
C GLY A 142 -1.24 1.96 18.70
N ARG A 143 -1.28 0.96 19.57
CA ARG A 143 -0.25 0.70 20.56
C ARG A 143 0.35 -0.67 20.29
N PHE A 144 1.67 -0.72 20.09
CA PHE A 144 2.35 -1.91 19.61
C PHE A 144 3.52 -2.27 20.50
N TYR A 145 3.62 -3.55 20.83
CA TYR A 145 4.66 -4.08 21.72
C TYR A 145 5.72 -4.83 20.94
N TYR A 146 6.98 -4.59 21.30
CA TYR A 146 8.14 -5.12 20.59
C TYR A 146 9.23 -5.53 21.57
N ILE A 147 10.13 -6.39 21.09
CA ILE A 147 11.38 -6.75 21.78
C ILE A 147 12.54 -6.46 20.84
N ILE A 148 13.54 -5.74 21.36
CA ILE A 148 14.85 -5.61 20.71
C ILE A 148 15.77 -6.69 21.27
N GLY A 149 16.21 -7.62 20.43
CA GLY A 149 17.29 -8.53 20.76
C GLY A 149 18.62 -7.91 20.35
N VAL A 150 19.54 -7.80 21.30
CA VAL A 150 20.88 -7.23 21.14
C VAL A 150 21.88 -8.37 21.31
N GLN A 151 22.57 -8.71 20.22
CA GLN A 151 23.56 -9.79 20.20
C GLN A 151 24.96 -9.19 20.08
N ARG A 152 25.79 -9.36 21.10
CA ARG A 152 27.19 -8.93 21.08
C ARG A 152 28.08 -9.94 20.37
N SER A 153 29.21 -9.45 19.86
CA SER A 153 30.28 -10.28 19.27
C SER A 153 30.87 -11.30 20.26
N SER A 154 30.79 -11.03 21.57
CA SER A 154 31.17 -11.97 22.63
C SER A 154 30.25 -13.19 22.74
N GLY A 155 29.11 -13.20 22.04
CA GLY A 155 28.06 -14.21 22.19
C GLY A 155 27.00 -13.87 23.25
N GLU A 156 27.21 -12.80 24.03
CA GLU A 156 26.19 -12.32 24.99
C GLU A 156 24.96 -11.78 24.25
N SER A 157 23.78 -12.18 24.70
CA SER A 157 22.49 -11.74 24.17
C SER A 157 21.66 -11.06 25.25
N LYS A 158 21.05 -9.92 24.95
CA LYS A 158 20.10 -9.22 25.83
C LYS A 158 18.84 -8.86 25.07
N GLU A 159 17.72 -8.89 25.75
CA GLU A 159 16.42 -8.50 25.18
C GLU A 159 15.87 -7.29 25.93
N TYR A 160 15.35 -6.32 25.19
CA TYR A 160 14.73 -5.12 25.74
C TYR A 160 13.30 -4.96 25.20
N PRO A 161 12.26 -5.18 26.02
CA PRO A 161 10.89 -4.92 25.63
C PRO A 161 10.61 -3.42 25.62
N PHE A 162 9.74 -2.99 24.71
CA PHE A 162 9.28 -1.61 24.61
C PHE A 162 7.91 -1.51 23.93
N VAL A 163 7.28 -0.36 24.09
CA VAL A 163 5.99 -0.04 23.49
C VAL A 163 6.11 1.18 22.58
N VAL A 164 5.42 1.12 21.45
CA VAL A 164 5.28 2.23 20.51
C VAL A 164 3.83 2.65 20.44
N ASN A 165 3.56 3.90 20.81
CA ASN A 165 2.28 4.56 20.59
C ASN A 165 2.32 5.29 19.26
N VAL A 166 1.52 4.84 18.30
CA VAL A 166 1.40 5.45 16.99
C VAL A 166 0.11 6.26 16.94
N THR A 167 0.25 7.58 16.79
CA THR A 167 -0.88 8.49 16.64
C THR A 167 -1.20 8.80 15.18
N GLU A 168 -2.44 9.17 14.92
CA GLU A 168 -2.86 9.62 13.59
C GLU A 168 -2.26 10.99 13.23
N ILE A 169 -2.00 11.19 11.94
CA ILE A 169 -1.68 12.49 11.39
C ILE A 169 -2.96 13.24 10.99
N THR A 170 -3.02 14.54 11.28
CA THR A 170 -4.07 15.39 10.71
C THR A 170 -3.88 15.47 9.19
N ILE A 171 -4.75 14.78 8.43
CA ILE A 171 -4.64 14.69 6.97
C ILE A 171 -4.63 16.10 6.34
N PRO A 172 -3.57 16.48 5.61
CA PRO A 172 -3.49 17.75 4.90
C PRO A 172 -4.51 17.87 3.76
N ASN A 173 -4.66 19.09 3.22
CA ASN A 173 -5.55 19.43 2.11
C ASN A 173 -4.93 19.19 0.72
N HIS A 174 -3.83 18.46 0.65
CA HIS A 174 -3.13 18.09 -0.58
C HIS A 174 -2.57 16.68 -0.40
N LYS A 175 -2.25 15.97 -1.49
CA LYS A 175 -1.50 14.70 -1.57
C LYS A 175 -0.60 14.73 -2.79
N PHE A 176 0.59 14.15 -2.67
CA PHE A 176 1.44 13.86 -3.81
C PHE A 176 1.33 12.37 -4.14
N LEU A 177 1.28 12.07 -5.44
CA LEU A 177 1.20 10.73 -5.97
C LEU A 177 2.41 10.48 -6.84
N ILE A 178 3.14 9.39 -6.60
CA ILE A 178 4.25 8.94 -7.44
C ILE A 178 3.93 7.54 -7.95
N LEU A 179 3.98 7.37 -9.28
CA LEU A 179 3.91 6.07 -9.93
C LEU A 179 5.31 5.59 -10.26
N LEU A 180 5.70 4.46 -9.68
CA LEU A 180 6.98 3.80 -9.91
C LEU A 180 6.78 2.55 -10.77
N ALA A 181 7.61 2.35 -11.79
CA ALA A 181 7.72 1.03 -12.42
C ALA A 181 8.52 0.07 -11.54
N LEU A 182 9.50 0.58 -10.80
CA LEU A 182 10.28 -0.13 -9.79
C LEU A 182 10.67 0.84 -8.67
N PRO A 183 10.76 0.38 -7.41
CA PRO A 183 10.45 -0.97 -6.92
C PRO A 183 8.96 -1.30 -6.94
N THR A 184 8.60 -2.59 -6.93
CA THR A 184 7.21 -3.07 -6.81
C THR A 184 6.69 -2.92 -5.37
N PRO A 185 5.37 -2.99 -5.10
CA PRO A 185 4.84 -2.84 -3.74
C PRO A 185 5.33 -3.90 -2.76
N PHE A 186 5.75 -5.07 -3.29
CA PHE A 186 6.38 -6.14 -2.54
C PHE A 186 7.60 -5.64 -1.76
N TYR A 187 8.50 -4.89 -2.40
CA TYR A 187 9.71 -4.39 -1.73
C TYR A 187 9.39 -3.49 -0.53
N PHE A 188 8.38 -2.62 -0.66
CA PHE A 188 7.94 -1.74 0.43
C PHE A 188 7.20 -2.48 1.56
N THR A 189 6.84 -3.75 1.35
CA THR A 189 6.14 -4.58 2.35
C THR A 189 7.12 -5.50 3.05
N GLU A 190 8.00 -6.15 2.29
CA GLU A 190 8.98 -7.11 2.83
C GLU A 190 10.20 -6.44 3.45
N PHE A 191 10.59 -5.26 2.97
CA PHE A 191 11.83 -4.58 3.39
C PHE A 191 11.48 -3.20 3.98
N PRO A 192 11.33 -3.10 5.31
CA PRO A 192 10.91 -1.87 5.98
C PRO A 192 11.76 -0.65 5.65
N GLU A 193 13.05 -0.85 5.36
CA GLU A 193 14.00 0.20 5.00
C GLU A 193 13.63 0.94 3.71
N TYR A 194 12.88 0.31 2.79
CA TYR A 194 12.50 0.95 1.53
C TYR A 194 11.55 2.13 1.74
N VAL A 195 10.67 2.09 2.74
CA VAL A 195 9.73 3.19 2.99
C VAL A 195 10.47 4.40 3.55
N GLY A 196 11.32 4.19 4.56
CA GLY A 196 12.10 5.26 5.16
C GLY A 196 13.12 5.85 4.18
N GLN A 197 13.80 5.00 3.39
CA GLN A 197 14.73 5.46 2.37
C GLN A 197 14.02 6.26 1.26
N PHE A 198 12.84 5.81 0.82
CA PHE A 198 12.02 6.56 -0.14
C PHE A 198 11.69 7.96 0.37
N LEU A 199 11.23 8.10 1.62
CA LEU A 199 10.93 9.40 2.20
C LEU A 199 12.17 10.30 2.30
N LYS A 200 13.32 9.75 2.70
CA LYS A 200 14.60 10.48 2.74
C LYS A 200 15.04 10.95 1.35
N ASP A 201 14.87 10.11 0.34
CA ASP A 201 15.24 10.44 -1.05
C ASP A 201 14.28 11.49 -1.65
N VAL A 202 12.98 11.38 -1.42
CA VAL A 202 11.99 12.40 -1.83
C VAL A 202 12.32 13.73 -1.17
N ALA A 203 12.50 13.74 0.15
CA ALA A 203 12.82 14.95 0.90
C ALA A 203 14.09 15.64 0.37
N ARG A 204 15.15 14.86 0.11
CA ARG A 204 16.38 15.37 -0.51
C ARG A 204 16.11 15.96 -1.90
N ALA A 205 15.35 15.25 -2.74
CA ALA A 205 15.06 15.68 -4.10
C ALA A 205 14.21 16.96 -4.18
N ILE A 206 13.38 17.22 -3.17
CA ILE A 206 12.58 18.46 -3.08
C ILE A 206 13.19 19.49 -2.13
N ASN A 207 14.40 19.28 -1.60
CA ASN A 207 15.06 20.14 -0.62
C ASN A 207 14.15 20.47 0.59
N ALA A 208 13.57 19.44 1.19
CA ALA A 208 12.75 19.49 2.41
C ALA A 208 13.35 18.58 3.48
N SER A 209 12.88 18.71 4.72
CA SER A 209 13.21 17.74 5.77
C SER A 209 12.33 16.50 5.63
N TYR A 210 12.90 15.30 5.81
CA TYR A 210 12.13 14.05 5.77
C TYR A 210 11.14 13.93 6.94
N SER A 211 11.37 14.68 8.03
CA SER A 211 10.43 14.77 9.16
C SER A 211 9.13 15.49 8.81
N GLU A 212 9.12 16.22 7.70
CA GLU A 212 7.95 16.95 7.19
C GLU A 212 7.13 16.12 6.21
N LEU A 213 7.50 14.86 5.98
CA LEU A 213 6.81 13.99 5.05
C LEU A 213 6.14 12.81 5.77
N ALA A 214 4.99 12.39 5.24
CA ALA A 214 4.31 11.19 5.71
C ALA A 214 3.75 10.39 4.52
N VAL A 215 4.06 9.10 4.46
CA VAL A 215 3.44 8.15 3.52
C VAL A 215 2.06 7.77 4.03
N LYS A 216 1.04 7.95 3.20
CA LYS A 216 -0.31 7.44 3.48
C LYS A 216 -0.51 6.03 2.99
N LYS A 217 -0.07 5.76 1.75
CA LYS A 217 -0.45 4.54 1.06
C LYS A 217 0.60 4.12 0.05
N ILE A 218 0.87 2.82 0.03
CA ILE A 218 1.65 2.15 -1.00
C ILE A 218 0.81 1.00 -1.51
N LYS A 219 0.54 0.95 -2.82
CA LYS A 219 -0.24 -0.15 -3.41
C LYS A 219 0.17 -0.46 -4.84
N ALA A 220 -0.18 -1.64 -5.30
CA ALA A 220 -0.16 -1.96 -6.72
C ALA A 220 -1.19 -1.10 -7.46
N PHE A 221 -0.78 -0.52 -8.58
CA PHE A 221 -1.65 0.16 -9.52
C PHE A 221 -1.26 -0.26 -10.93
N ARG A 222 -2.07 -1.15 -11.54
CA ARG A 222 -1.72 -1.81 -12.81
C ARG A 222 -0.34 -2.49 -12.67
N ASN A 223 0.61 -2.10 -13.51
CA ASN A 223 1.96 -2.66 -13.57
C ASN A 223 2.98 -1.74 -12.85
N THR A 224 2.50 -0.90 -11.93
CA THR A 224 3.27 0.12 -11.23
C THR A 224 2.96 0.12 -9.75
N THR A 225 3.84 0.72 -8.95
CA THR A 225 3.62 1.02 -7.54
C THR A 225 3.12 2.44 -7.44
N LEU A 226 1.96 2.63 -6.83
CA LEU A 226 1.48 3.96 -6.44
C LEU A 226 1.90 4.22 -5.00
N ILE A 227 2.63 5.32 -4.79
CA ILE A 227 2.93 5.85 -3.47
C ILE A 227 2.22 7.18 -3.31
N MET A 228 1.45 7.30 -2.24
CA MET A 228 0.76 8.52 -1.84
C MET A 228 1.39 9.05 -0.56
N PHE A 229 1.81 10.30 -0.57
CA PHE A 229 2.42 10.95 0.59
C PHE A 229 1.98 12.41 0.70
N TYR A 230 2.31 13.01 1.83
CA TYR A 230 1.95 14.37 2.19
C TYR A 230 3.15 15.14 2.70
N ASN A 231 3.06 16.46 2.63
CA ASN A 231 3.83 17.32 3.51
C ASN A 231 2.98 17.66 4.76
N THR A 232 3.56 17.45 5.94
CA THR A 232 2.90 17.54 7.24
C THR A 232 2.97 18.94 7.85
N THR A 233 3.76 19.85 7.29
CA THR A 233 3.93 21.23 7.77
C THR A 233 2.97 22.21 7.10
N ILE A 234 2.50 21.91 5.88
CA ILE A 234 1.50 22.73 5.19
C ILE A 234 0.15 22.60 5.90
N ALA A 235 -0.39 23.74 6.34
CA ALA A 235 -1.59 23.79 7.17
C ALA A 235 -2.82 23.20 6.47
N SER A 236 -3.53 22.30 7.14
CA SER A 236 -4.75 21.66 6.62
C SER A 236 -5.97 22.58 6.56
N ARG A 237 -5.98 23.68 7.33
CA ARG A 237 -7.14 24.59 7.45
C ARG A 237 -7.30 25.57 6.29
N ARG A 238 -6.20 25.98 5.66
CA ARG A 238 -6.21 26.95 4.54
C ARG A 238 -5.42 26.38 3.38
N CYS A 239 -5.87 26.62 2.15
CA CYS A 239 -5.11 26.18 1.00
C CYS A 239 -3.94 27.14 0.73
N LEU A 240 -2.72 26.66 0.97
CA LEU A 240 -1.50 27.40 0.70
C LEU A 240 -0.97 27.02 -0.69
N ASN A 241 -1.72 27.43 -1.73
CA ASN A 241 -1.42 27.07 -3.12
C ASN A 241 0.04 27.36 -3.49
N HIS A 242 0.58 28.53 -3.11
CA HIS A 242 1.96 28.87 -3.41
C HIS A 242 2.99 27.87 -2.85
N GLU A 243 2.78 27.35 -1.64
CA GLU A 243 3.69 26.36 -1.02
C GLU A 243 3.55 24.99 -1.69
N ILE A 244 2.30 24.58 -1.98
CA ILE A 244 1.99 23.32 -2.67
C ILE A 244 2.55 23.34 -4.10
N ASP A 245 2.37 24.44 -4.82
CA ASP A 245 2.85 24.64 -6.19
C ASP A 245 4.38 24.69 -6.21
N ALA A 246 5.01 25.37 -5.24
CA ALA A 246 6.47 25.39 -5.13
C ALA A 246 7.06 24.00 -4.89
N MET A 247 6.38 23.13 -4.12
CA MET A 247 6.78 21.74 -3.96
C MET A 247 6.53 20.93 -5.23
N THR A 248 5.38 21.13 -5.89
CA THR A 248 5.00 20.45 -7.13
C THR A 248 5.96 20.76 -8.27
N ALA A 249 6.35 22.03 -8.44
CA ALA A 249 7.29 22.48 -9.47
C ALA A 249 8.69 21.87 -9.34
N LYS A 250 9.06 21.38 -8.15
CA LYS A 250 10.30 20.61 -7.98
C LYS A 250 10.18 19.20 -8.54
N MET A 251 8.99 18.60 -8.50
CA MET A 251 8.77 17.20 -8.91
C MET A 251 8.29 17.04 -10.35
N VAL A 252 7.59 18.05 -10.87
CA VAL A 252 6.93 18.04 -12.18
C VAL A 252 7.39 19.26 -12.97
N ASP A 253 7.67 19.08 -14.26
CA ASP A 253 8.05 20.18 -15.15
C ASP A 253 6.81 20.92 -15.72
N LYS A 254 7.05 21.89 -16.60
CA LYS A 254 5.98 22.67 -17.25
C LYS A 254 5.07 21.86 -18.19
N ASN A 255 5.48 20.65 -18.57
CA ASN A 255 4.73 19.76 -19.46
C ASN A 255 4.03 18.63 -18.70
N GLU A 256 3.93 18.75 -17.37
CA GLU A 256 3.33 17.75 -16.49
C GLU A 256 4.03 16.38 -16.54
N VAL A 257 5.32 16.37 -16.92
CA VAL A 257 6.16 15.17 -16.83
C VAL A 257 7.10 15.26 -15.64
N PRO A 258 7.56 14.12 -15.09
CA PRO A 258 8.52 14.13 -13.98
C PRO A 258 9.74 14.99 -14.31
N ASN A 259 10.04 15.94 -13.44
CA ASN A 259 11.19 16.83 -13.58
C ASN A 259 12.48 15.99 -13.59
N SER A 260 13.35 16.21 -14.58
CA SER A 260 14.56 15.41 -14.76
C SER A 260 15.58 15.58 -13.62
N GLU A 261 15.65 16.75 -13.00
CA GLU A 261 16.50 16.99 -11.82
C GLU A 261 15.97 16.23 -10.61
N PHE A 262 14.64 16.21 -10.42
CA PHE A 262 14.00 15.41 -9.37
C PHE A 262 14.24 13.91 -9.58
N VAL A 263 14.01 13.40 -10.79
CA VAL A 263 14.26 11.98 -11.12
C VAL A 263 15.72 11.61 -10.88
N LYS A 264 16.65 12.50 -11.25
CA LYS A 264 18.09 12.30 -11.01
C LYS A 264 18.42 12.32 -9.51
N ALA A 265 17.83 13.23 -8.74
CA ALA A 265 18.07 13.37 -7.31
C ALA A 265 17.47 12.22 -6.48
N MET A 266 16.32 11.67 -6.90
CA MET A 266 15.74 10.45 -6.36
C MET A 266 16.67 9.24 -6.54
N GLY A 267 17.46 9.24 -7.62
CA GLY A 267 18.50 8.25 -7.86
C GLY A 267 18.00 6.98 -8.59
N PRO A 268 18.94 6.10 -8.98
CA PRO A 268 18.66 5.00 -9.91
C PRO A 268 17.83 3.85 -9.32
N ARG A 269 17.59 3.85 -8.00
CA ARG A 269 16.76 2.86 -7.32
C ARG A 269 15.28 2.94 -7.72
N TYR A 270 14.84 4.11 -8.19
CA TYR A 270 13.45 4.36 -8.53
C TYR A 270 13.29 4.60 -10.03
N SER A 271 12.39 3.84 -10.66
CA SER A 271 11.97 4.09 -12.03
C SER A 271 10.66 4.89 -12.02
N ILE A 272 10.78 6.21 -11.93
CA ILE A 272 9.62 7.11 -11.84
C ILE A 272 8.94 7.23 -13.21
N ARG A 273 7.64 6.94 -13.25
CA ARG A 273 6.81 7.04 -14.45
C ARG A 273 6.00 8.32 -14.51
N HIS A 274 5.47 8.73 -13.37
CA HIS A 274 4.58 9.87 -13.27
C HIS A 274 4.58 10.40 -11.84
N VAL A 275 4.36 11.71 -11.72
CA VAL A 275 4.16 12.40 -10.45
C VAL A 275 2.98 13.34 -10.62
N SER A 276 2.06 13.38 -9.66
CA SER A 276 0.92 14.29 -9.68
C SER A 276 0.56 14.80 -8.28
N LEU A 277 -0.13 15.93 -8.28
CA LEU A 277 -0.72 16.56 -7.11
C LEU A 277 -2.23 16.26 -7.09
N GLY A 278 -2.75 15.83 -5.95
CA GLY A 278 -4.17 15.77 -5.68
C GLY A 278 -4.53 16.77 -4.58
N LEU A 279 -5.47 17.67 -4.85
CA LEU A 279 -6.01 18.58 -3.85
C LEU A 279 -7.20 17.93 -3.12
N ILE A 280 -7.38 18.26 -1.84
CA ILE A 280 -8.41 17.68 -0.97
C ILE A 280 -9.09 18.81 -0.17
N LYS A 281 -10.39 18.67 0.12
CA LYS A 281 -11.16 19.61 0.97
C LYS A 281 -11.04 21.06 0.48
N SER A 282 -10.64 21.98 1.36
CA SER A 282 -10.58 23.42 1.14
C SER A 282 -9.70 23.85 -0.04
N CYS A 283 -8.75 23.01 -0.47
CA CYS A 283 -7.98 23.27 -1.68
C CYS A 283 -8.73 22.98 -2.98
N HIS A 284 -9.69 22.06 -2.94
CA HIS A 284 -10.54 21.75 -4.08
C HIS A 284 -11.53 22.92 -4.35
N ASP A 285 -12.17 23.42 -3.30
CA ASP A 285 -13.20 24.47 -3.39
C ASP A 285 -12.64 25.84 -3.82
N SER A 286 -11.37 26.12 -3.51
CA SER A 286 -10.70 27.37 -3.91
C SER A 286 -10.43 27.48 -5.41
N LEU A 287 -10.35 26.36 -6.14
CA LEU A 287 -10.15 26.36 -7.58
C LEU A 287 -11.42 26.84 -8.30
N GLU A 288 -12.58 26.32 -7.88
CA GLU A 288 -13.89 26.66 -8.46
C GLU A 288 -14.27 28.12 -8.22
N THR A 289 -13.91 28.65 -7.05
CA THR A 289 -14.21 30.05 -6.70
C THR A 289 -13.42 31.05 -7.55
N SER A 290 -12.22 30.69 -8.04
CA SER A 290 -11.37 31.58 -8.84
C SER A 290 -11.80 31.74 -10.30
N LEU A 291 -12.59 30.82 -10.84
CA LEU A 291 -13.09 30.89 -12.23
C LEU A 291 -14.40 31.69 -12.36
N SER A 292 -14.99 32.16 -11.26
CA SER A 292 -16.31 32.81 -11.26
C SER A 292 -16.28 34.31 -10.92
N THR A 293 -15.13 34.97 -11.02
CA THR A 293 -15.05 36.44 -10.85
C THR A 293 -15.01 37.13 -12.21
N THR A 294 -16.16 37.18 -12.87
CA THR A 294 -16.38 38.15 -13.94
C THR A 294 -16.62 39.52 -13.27
N PRO A 295 -15.93 40.61 -13.65
CA PRO A 295 -16.23 41.93 -13.12
C PRO A 295 -17.59 42.38 -13.69
N GLU A 296 -18.61 42.39 -12.82
CA GLU A 296 -19.94 42.88 -13.16
C GLU A 296 -19.90 44.41 -13.28
N VAL A 297 -19.66 44.89 -14.51
CA VAL A 297 -19.86 46.30 -14.87
C VAL A 297 -21.36 46.54 -14.98
N SER A 298 -21.92 47.22 -13.98
CA SER A 298 -23.30 47.67 -13.98
C SER A 298 -23.49 48.79 -14.99
N THR A 299 -24.29 48.56 -16.05
CA THR A 299 -25.00 49.64 -16.76
C THR A 299 -26.32 49.12 -17.34
N SER A 300 -27.42 49.63 -16.77
CA SER A 300 -28.76 49.88 -17.32
C SER A 300 -29.15 49.27 -18.68
N THR A 301 -30.31 48.59 -18.76
CA THR A 301 -31.59 49.14 -19.29
C THR A 301 -32.60 48.02 -19.53
N GLU A 302 -33.83 48.33 -19.14
CA GLU A 302 -35.10 47.61 -19.17
C GLU A 302 -35.61 47.21 -20.59
N VAL A 303 -36.40 46.13 -20.67
CA VAL A 303 -37.73 45.98 -21.35
C VAL A 303 -37.98 44.51 -21.78
N PRO A 304 -39.23 43.98 -21.66
CA PRO A 304 -39.55 42.55 -21.78
C PRO A 304 -40.13 42.15 -23.15
N SER A 305 -39.97 40.87 -23.52
CA SER A 305 -40.76 40.27 -24.62
C SER A 305 -41.11 38.80 -24.35
N THR A 306 -42.41 38.56 -24.23
CA THR A 306 -43.12 37.28 -24.35
C THR A 306 -43.24 36.85 -25.81
N THR A 307 -42.87 35.61 -26.16
CA THR A 307 -43.69 34.74 -27.06
C THR A 307 -43.33 33.24 -27.01
N SER A 308 -44.41 32.46 -26.92
CA SER A 308 -44.75 31.04 -27.06
C SER A 308 -43.93 30.06 -27.96
N PRO A 309 -44.18 28.72 -27.82
CA PRO A 309 -43.33 27.66 -28.36
C PRO A 309 -43.75 27.20 -29.77
N SER A 310 -42.79 26.82 -30.59
CA SER A 310 -43.04 26.08 -31.83
C SER A 310 -42.29 24.74 -31.82
N THR A 311 -43.08 23.67 -31.80
CA THR A 311 -42.67 22.31 -32.08
C THR A 311 -42.31 22.18 -33.55
N GLY A 312 -41.02 22.07 -33.85
CA GLY A 312 -40.51 21.66 -35.16
C GLY A 312 -39.59 20.46 -34.98
N PHE A 313 -40.03 19.27 -35.41
CA PHE A 313 -39.15 18.11 -35.53
C PHE A 313 -38.07 18.46 -36.58
N SER A 314 -36.88 18.76 -36.07
CA SER A 314 -35.73 19.16 -36.87
C SER A 314 -35.10 17.92 -37.52
N TYR A 315 -34.84 18.00 -38.83
CA TYR A 315 -34.08 17.02 -39.62
C TYR A 315 -32.67 16.72 -39.05
N SER A 316 -32.23 17.45 -38.02
CA SER A 316 -31.00 17.23 -37.26
C SER A 316 -30.91 15.85 -36.61
N THR A 317 -32.00 15.31 -36.06
CA THR A 317 -31.94 14.06 -35.28
C THR A 317 -31.67 12.82 -36.13
N PHE A 318 -31.97 12.87 -37.44
CA PHE A 318 -31.69 11.77 -38.36
C PHE A 318 -30.20 11.71 -38.71
N VAL A 319 -29.55 12.86 -38.86
CA VAL A 319 -28.10 12.94 -39.13
C VAL A 319 -27.32 12.40 -37.93
N ASP A 320 -27.71 12.77 -36.72
CA ASP A 320 -27.07 12.29 -35.49
C ASP A 320 -27.21 10.76 -35.32
N PHE A 321 -28.36 10.19 -35.70
CA PHE A 321 -28.56 8.74 -35.66
C PHE A 321 -27.70 8.00 -36.69
N VAL A 322 -27.56 8.54 -37.91
CA VAL A 322 -26.71 7.94 -38.94
C VAL A 322 -25.23 8.00 -38.55
N ILE A 323 -24.77 9.09 -37.93
CA ILE A 323 -23.40 9.21 -37.41
C ILE A 323 -23.16 8.20 -36.29
N LEU A 324 -24.10 8.04 -35.36
CA LEU A 324 -24.00 7.07 -34.27
C LEU A 324 -23.85 5.63 -34.80
N VAL A 325 -24.67 5.24 -35.77
CA VAL A 325 -24.61 3.89 -36.37
C VAL A 325 -23.29 3.67 -37.12
N ALA A 326 -22.78 4.68 -37.83
CA ALA A 326 -21.49 4.59 -38.50
C ALA A 326 -20.32 4.42 -37.52
N VAL A 327 -20.34 5.12 -36.38
CA VAL A 327 -19.32 4.99 -35.33
C VAL A 327 -19.34 3.58 -34.71
N ILE A 328 -20.52 3.04 -34.42
CA ILE A 328 -20.66 1.68 -33.86
C ILE A 328 -20.12 0.64 -34.86
N ALA A 329 -20.47 0.76 -36.14
CA ALA A 329 -19.95 -0.14 -37.17
C ALA A 329 -18.42 -0.09 -37.28
N PHE A 330 -17.83 1.11 -37.19
CA PHE A 330 -16.38 1.28 -37.20
C PHE A 330 -15.71 0.61 -36.00
N ILE A 331 -16.28 0.75 -34.80
CA ILE A 331 -15.77 0.11 -33.57
C ILE A 331 -15.78 -1.42 -33.71
N VAL A 332 -16.87 -2.00 -34.22
CA VAL A 332 -16.98 -3.46 -34.43
C VAL A 332 -15.92 -3.95 -35.41
N VAL A 333 -15.73 -3.25 -36.54
CA VAL A 333 -14.69 -3.59 -37.52
C VAL A 333 -13.30 -3.46 -36.91
N ALA A 334 -13.02 -2.38 -36.17
CA ALA A 334 -11.75 -2.19 -35.50
C ALA A 334 -11.46 -3.28 -34.47
N PHE A 335 -12.49 -3.76 -33.75
CA PHE A 335 -12.36 -4.82 -32.75
C PHE A 335 -12.08 -6.18 -33.40
N GLU A 336 -12.73 -6.51 -34.51
CA GLU A 336 -12.46 -7.74 -35.25
C GLU A 336 -11.10 -7.69 -35.97
N CYS A 337 -10.70 -6.52 -36.50
CA CYS A 337 -9.34 -6.29 -36.99
C CYS A 337 -8.30 -6.44 -35.87
N TRP A 338 -8.59 -5.94 -34.66
CA TRP A 338 -7.70 -6.08 -33.51
C TRP A 338 -7.55 -7.55 -33.10
N LYS A 339 -8.64 -8.31 -33.00
CA LYS A 339 -8.57 -9.77 -32.76
C LYS A 339 -7.72 -10.49 -33.80
N PHE A 340 -7.85 -10.12 -35.07
CA PHE A 340 -7.08 -10.71 -36.16
C PHE A 340 -5.58 -10.38 -36.04
N CYS A 341 -5.25 -9.12 -35.73
CA CYS A 341 -3.88 -8.69 -35.47
C CYS A 341 -3.26 -9.38 -34.24
N TYR A 342 -4.05 -9.66 -33.20
CA TYR A 342 -3.57 -10.32 -31.98
C TYR A 342 -3.28 -11.82 -32.19
N ARG A 343 -3.96 -12.47 -33.14
CA ARG A 343 -3.70 -13.88 -33.51
C ARG A 343 -2.53 -14.05 -34.46
N CYS A 344 -2.16 -13.02 -35.21
CA CYS A 344 -0.96 -13.02 -36.05
C CYS A 344 0.28 -12.67 -35.21
N GLY A 345 0.69 -13.58 -34.34
CA GLY A 345 1.87 -13.45 -33.47
C GLY A 345 3.12 -13.08 -34.24
N LYS A 346 3.45 -11.78 -34.26
CA LYS A 346 4.79 -11.24 -34.51
C LYS A 346 5.10 -10.20 -33.43
N PRO A 347 6.30 -10.24 -32.83
CA PRO A 347 6.66 -9.30 -31.77
C PRO A 347 6.83 -7.91 -32.39
N ILE A 348 5.87 -7.02 -32.13
CA ILE A 348 6.01 -5.60 -32.48
C ILE A 348 6.94 -4.97 -31.45
N ASN A 349 8.12 -4.61 -31.94
CA ASN A 349 9.12 -3.82 -31.25
C ASN A 349 8.49 -2.50 -30.79
N ARG A 350 8.59 -2.23 -29.49
CA ARG A 350 7.77 -1.24 -28.77
C ARG A 350 8.41 0.14 -28.83
N GLN A 351 8.14 0.86 -29.91
CA GLN A 351 8.25 2.31 -29.97
C GLN A 351 6.91 2.83 -30.51
N VAL A 352 6.38 3.86 -29.84
CA VAL A 352 5.17 4.63 -30.19
C VAL A 352 3.82 4.00 -29.82
N MET A 353 3.25 4.45 -28.70
CA MET A 353 2.00 5.23 -28.73
C MET A 353 1.85 6.04 -27.44
N ARG A 354 1.86 7.37 -27.62
CA ARG A 354 1.37 8.36 -26.67
C ARG A 354 -0.15 8.22 -26.57
N MET A 355 -0.66 8.16 -25.34
CA MET A 355 -2.05 8.47 -25.05
C MET A 355 -2.12 9.01 -23.62
N SER A 356 -1.62 10.23 -23.46
CA SER A 356 -1.69 11.03 -22.23
C SER A 356 -2.84 12.02 -22.39
N GLN A 357 -4.06 11.60 -22.07
CA GLN A 357 -5.21 12.51 -21.85
C GLN A 357 -6.42 11.86 -21.16
N LEU A 358 -6.25 10.66 -20.57
CA LEU A 358 -7.32 9.93 -19.86
C LEU A 358 -6.94 9.59 -18.40
N VAL A 359 -5.89 10.22 -17.87
CA VAL A 359 -5.31 9.88 -16.56
C VAL A 359 -5.95 10.67 -15.42
N ASP A 360 -6.48 11.87 -15.66
CA ASP A 360 -6.95 12.73 -14.57
C ASP A 360 -8.30 12.28 -13.96
N HIS A 361 -9.22 11.74 -14.76
CA HIS A 361 -10.50 11.28 -14.20
C HIS A 361 -10.39 9.94 -13.43
N SER A 362 -9.50 9.03 -13.83
CA SER A 362 -9.40 7.71 -13.19
C SER A 362 -8.62 7.72 -11.86
N ILE A 363 -7.80 8.75 -11.61
CA ILE A 363 -7.02 8.87 -10.37
C ILE A 363 -7.84 9.56 -9.26
N LEU A 364 -8.81 10.41 -9.63
CA LEU A 364 -9.69 11.10 -8.68
C LEU A 364 -10.85 10.22 -8.15
N GLU A 365 -11.24 9.17 -8.85
CA GLU A 365 -12.39 8.33 -8.49
C GLU A 365 -12.10 7.27 -7.40
N ILE A 366 -10.84 7.17 -6.94
CA ILE A 366 -10.40 6.07 -6.06
C ILE A 366 -10.69 6.32 -4.56
N ASP A 367 -11.16 7.51 -4.18
CA ASP A 367 -11.49 7.87 -2.79
C ASP A 367 -13.02 8.00 -2.54
N ASN A 368 -13.90 7.48 -3.42
CA ASN A 368 -15.35 7.51 -3.17
C ASN A 368 -15.81 6.28 -2.34
N PRO A 369 -16.21 6.45 -1.06
CA PRO A 369 -16.68 5.33 -0.21
C PRO A 369 -18.02 4.74 -0.68
N ALA A 370 -18.76 5.39 -1.58
CA ALA A 370 -20.07 4.92 -2.05
C ALA A 370 -20.00 3.66 -2.93
N PHE A 371 -18.83 3.27 -3.45
CA PHE A 371 -18.68 2.09 -4.31
C PHE A 371 -18.30 0.80 -3.57
N ALA A 372 -17.94 0.88 -2.28
CA ALA A 372 -17.50 -0.28 -1.50
C ALA A 372 -18.64 -1.13 -0.92
N ILE A 373 -19.90 -0.68 -1.02
CA ILE A 373 -21.05 -1.33 -0.36
C ILE A 373 -21.81 -2.29 -1.30
N SER A 374 -21.65 -2.23 -2.63
CA SER A 374 -22.51 -3.04 -3.53
C SER A 374 -22.00 -4.43 -3.93
N GLN A 375 -20.87 -4.90 -3.41
CA GLN A 375 -20.32 -6.22 -3.78
C GLN A 375 -20.34 -7.29 -2.67
N ASN A 376 -20.90 -6.99 -1.50
CA ASN A 376 -20.97 -7.96 -0.39
C ASN A 376 -22.36 -8.57 -0.13
N GLU A 377 -23.32 -8.37 -1.04
CA GLU A 377 -24.71 -8.81 -0.83
C GLU A 377 -25.25 -9.70 -1.98
N GLN A 378 -24.39 -10.53 -2.57
CA GLN A 378 -24.79 -11.63 -3.47
C GLN A 378 -23.94 -12.88 -3.26
N ALA A 379 -23.92 -13.43 -2.05
CA ALA A 379 -23.41 -14.78 -1.80
C ALA A 379 -23.92 -15.36 -0.46
N LEU A 380 -25.23 -15.38 -0.23
CA LEU A 380 -25.79 -16.25 0.80
C LEU A 380 -27.28 -16.49 0.54
N THR A 381 -27.61 -17.55 -0.19
CA THR A 381 -28.88 -18.29 -0.08
C THR A 381 -28.79 -19.50 -0.99
N THR A 382 -28.64 -20.68 -0.38
CA THR A 382 -29.32 -21.96 -0.67
C THR A 382 -28.42 -23.11 -0.22
N ASP A 383 -28.68 -23.67 0.96
CA ASP A 383 -28.61 -25.12 1.14
C ASP A 383 -29.48 -25.54 2.34
N ASN A 384 -30.73 -25.93 2.04
CA ASN A 384 -31.56 -26.73 2.94
C ASN A 384 -31.59 -28.14 2.37
N GLY A 385 -30.59 -28.95 2.75
CA GLY A 385 -30.52 -30.37 2.43
C GLY A 385 -31.14 -31.21 3.55
N GLU A 386 -32.32 -31.77 3.24
CA GLU A 386 -33.04 -32.78 4.02
C GLU A 386 -32.16 -34.01 4.35
N LEU A 387 -32.23 -34.44 5.61
CA LEU A 387 -31.60 -35.65 6.12
C LEU A 387 -32.57 -36.84 5.97
N PRO A 388 -32.20 -37.96 5.31
CA PRO A 388 -33.07 -39.12 5.26
C PRO A 388 -32.96 -39.96 6.55
N THR A 389 -34.13 -40.29 7.08
CA THR A 389 -34.40 -41.27 8.14
C THR A 389 -33.93 -42.67 7.76
N MET A 390 -33.13 -43.31 8.62
CA MET A 390 -32.93 -44.77 8.59
C MET A 390 -34.11 -45.46 9.26
N GLU A 391 -34.81 -46.28 8.47
CA GLU A 391 -35.84 -47.20 8.92
C GLU A 391 -35.21 -48.55 9.25
N ASN A 392 -35.49 -49.03 10.47
CA ASN A 392 -34.98 -50.28 11.03
C ASN A 392 -36.08 -51.32 10.84
N THR A 393 -35.88 -52.35 10.01
CA THR A 393 -36.79 -53.51 9.96
C THR A 393 -35.99 -54.82 9.93
N THR A 394 -36.33 -55.64 10.90
CA THR A 394 -35.94 -57.01 11.21
C THR A 394 -36.25 -58.02 10.11
N ALA A 395 -35.35 -59.00 9.96
CA ALA A 395 -35.64 -60.43 9.80
C ALA A 395 -34.45 -61.23 10.31
#